data_AF-A0A1Y2Q9I6-F1
#
_entry.id   AF-A0A1Y2Q9I6-F1
#
_cell.length_a   1.000
_cell.length_b   1.000
_cell.length_c   1.000
_cell.angle_alpha   90.00
_cell.angle_beta   90.00
_cell.angle_gamma   90.00
#
_symmetry.space_group_name_H-M   'P 1'
#
loop_
_entity.id
_entity.type
_entity.pdbx_description
1 polymer ?
#
loop_
_entity_poly.entity_id
_entity_poly.type
_entity_poly.pdbx_seq_one_letter_code
_entity_poly.pdbx_strand_id
1 'polypeptide(L)'
;MFEWIEEYAKHATLNFGQALQGLRYLLTHPRVDRVAERGSLKHAWLSLKMRSKLVANDLLFAILPPRWHHTREELAGFRAVPFGRWFQYGYCAWRFTDTGSLREDLSGVDRRWDPRCDDE
;
A
#
# COMPACT_ATOMS: atom_id res chain seq x y z
N MET A 1 11.01 7.33 -23.95
CA MET A 1 11.43 5.99 -23.46
C MET A 1 11.79 6.04 -21.99
N PHE A 2 12.66 6.95 -21.55
CA PHE A 2 13.02 7.11 -20.14
C PHE A 2 11.84 7.37 -19.18
N GLU A 3 10.90 8.24 -19.55
CA GLU A 3 9.73 8.53 -18.70
C GLU A 3 8.85 7.31 -18.46
N TRP A 4 8.62 6.50 -19.48
CA TRP A 4 7.80 5.29 -19.36
C TRP A 4 8.44 4.27 -18.43
N ILE A 5 9.76 4.09 -18.53
CA ILE A 5 10.52 3.19 -17.64
C ILE A 5 10.47 3.73 -16.21
N GLU A 6 10.64 5.04 -16.02
CA GLU A 6 10.59 5.67 -14.71
C GLU A 6 9.21 5.52 -14.05
N GLU A 7 8.13 5.84 -14.78
CA GLU A 7 6.74 5.66 -14.32
C GLU A 7 6.48 4.21 -13.94
N TYR A 8 6.84 3.27 -14.82
CA TYR A 8 6.67 1.84 -14.57
C TYR A 8 7.45 1.40 -13.33
N ALA A 9 8.73 1.75 -13.23
CA ALA A 9 9.57 1.34 -12.12
C ALA A 9 9.08 1.92 -10.78
N LYS A 10 8.68 3.19 -10.75
CA LYS A 10 8.11 3.82 -9.54
C LYS A 10 6.79 3.19 -9.13
N HIS A 11 5.90 2.94 -10.09
CA HIS A 11 4.62 2.27 -9.85
C HIS A 11 4.83 0.83 -9.35
N ALA A 12 5.68 0.05 -9.99
CA ALA A 12 6.02 -1.29 -9.54
C ALA A 12 6.59 -1.28 -8.11
N THR A 13 7.51 -0.35 -7.83
CA THR A 13 8.15 -0.20 -6.52
C THR A 13 7.13 0.14 -5.42
N LEU A 14 6.17 1.02 -5.70
CA LEU A 14 5.07 1.34 -4.80
C LEU A 14 4.26 0.09 -4.45
N ASN A 15 3.78 -0.61 -5.48
CA ASN A 15 2.93 -1.79 -5.31
C ASN A 15 3.67 -2.93 -4.61
N PHE A 16 4.96 -3.15 -4.89
CA PHE A 16 5.76 -4.12 -4.13
C PHE A 16 5.88 -3.74 -2.65
N GLY A 17 6.01 -2.46 -2.34
CA GLY A 17 5.97 -1.98 -0.96
C GLY A 17 4.64 -2.34 -0.28
N GLN A 18 3.51 -2.06 -0.94
CA GLN A 18 2.17 -2.39 -0.42
C GLN A 18 1.97 -3.90 -0.24
N ALA A 19 2.39 -4.71 -1.21
CA ALA A 19 2.34 -6.17 -1.13
C ALA A 19 3.13 -6.69 0.08
N LEU A 20 4.35 -6.19 0.29
CA LEU A 20 5.18 -6.59 1.44
C LEU A 20 4.62 -6.12 2.78
N GLN A 21 3.96 -4.97 2.83
CA GLN A 21 3.22 -4.54 4.02
C GLN A 21 2.07 -5.51 4.31
N GLY A 22 1.30 -5.87 3.29
CA GLY A 22 0.22 -6.84 3.38
C GLY A 22 0.70 -8.20 3.88
N LEU A 23 1.84 -8.68 3.38
CA LEU A 23 2.48 -9.92 3.85
C LEU A 23 2.96 -9.83 5.29
N ARG A 24 3.59 -8.70 5.69
CA ARG A 24 4.02 -8.47 7.08
C ARG A 24 2.85 -8.57 8.07
N TYR A 25 1.67 -8.12 7.65
CA TYR A 25 0.46 -8.12 8.47
C TYR A 25 -0.58 -9.13 7.98
N LEU A 26 -0.16 -10.22 7.33
CA LEU A 26 -1.06 -11.16 6.65
C LEU A 26 -2.19 -11.67 7.54
N LEU A 27 -1.90 -11.92 8.82
CA LEU A 27 -2.84 -12.46 9.80
C LEU A 27 -3.46 -11.39 10.71
N THR A 28 -3.29 -10.10 10.37
CA THR A 28 -3.86 -8.98 11.14
C THR A 28 -4.41 -7.87 10.26
N HIS A 29 -5.58 -7.36 10.60
CA HIS A 29 -6.21 -6.31 9.81
C HIS A 29 -7.02 -5.34 10.69
N PRO A 30 -6.85 -4.00 10.55
CA PRO A 30 -7.55 -3.01 11.38
C PRO A 30 -9.08 -3.14 11.33
N ARG A 31 -9.67 -3.32 10.15
CA ARG A 31 -11.12 -3.56 10.03
C ARG A 31 -11.59 -4.84 10.74
N VAL A 32 -10.74 -5.87 10.80
CA VAL A 32 -11.09 -7.14 11.44
C VAL A 32 -11.08 -7.02 12.97
N ASP A 33 -10.30 -6.09 13.53
CA ASP A 33 -10.31 -5.80 14.97
C ASP A 33 -11.71 -5.36 15.47
N ARG A 34 -12.57 -4.82 14.58
CA ARG A 34 -13.95 -4.42 14.92
C ARG A 34 -14.94 -5.60 15.00
N VAL A 35 -14.60 -6.77 14.46
CA VAL A 35 -15.54 -7.91 14.28
C VAL A 35 -15.09 -9.21 14.93
N ALA A 36 -13.82 -9.29 15.34
CA ALA A 36 -13.25 -10.42 16.03
C ALA A 36 -12.12 -9.97 16.97
N GLU A 37 -11.99 -10.65 18.10
CA GLU A 37 -10.90 -10.41 19.04
C GLU A 37 -9.56 -10.75 18.39
N ARG A 38 -8.58 -9.85 18.52
CA ARG A 38 -7.25 -10.04 17.95
C ARG A 38 -6.58 -11.28 18.54
N GLY A 39 -5.96 -12.09 17.69
CA GLY A 39 -5.32 -13.35 18.08
C GLY A 39 -6.26 -14.55 18.09
N SER A 40 -7.58 -14.34 17.97
CA SER A 40 -8.53 -15.44 17.73
C SER A 40 -8.34 -16.05 16.33
N LEU A 41 -8.69 -17.33 16.18
CA LEU A 41 -8.68 -18.01 14.88
C LEU A 41 -9.59 -17.30 13.86
N LYS A 42 -10.74 -16.78 14.31
CA LYS A 42 -11.67 -16.01 13.49
C LYS A 42 -11.00 -14.74 12.95
N HIS A 43 -10.29 -14.01 13.80
CA HIS A 43 -9.56 -12.79 13.40
C HIS A 43 -8.45 -13.11 12.40
N ALA A 44 -7.66 -14.15 12.65
CA ALA A 44 -6.59 -14.56 11.75
C ALA A 44 -7.13 -14.97 10.36
N TRP A 45 -8.21 -15.76 10.31
CA TRP A 45 -8.82 -16.20 9.06
C TRP A 45 -9.43 -15.04 8.26
N LEU A 46 -10.18 -14.15 8.91
CA LEU A 46 -10.74 -12.96 8.26
C LEU A 46 -9.64 -12.02 7.75
N SER A 47 -8.59 -11.80 8.56
CA SER A 47 -7.44 -10.99 8.17
C SER A 47 -6.70 -11.59 6.97
N LEU A 48 -6.46 -12.90 6.98
CA LEU A 48 -5.84 -13.62 5.87
C LEU A 48 -6.64 -13.45 4.58
N LYS A 49 -7.97 -13.59 4.64
CA LYS A 49 -8.85 -13.41 3.47
C LYS A 49 -8.74 -12.00 2.91
N MET A 50 -8.81 -10.97 3.76
CA MET A 50 -8.70 -9.57 3.33
C MET A 50 -7.32 -9.24 2.78
N ARG A 51 -6.25 -9.56 3.53
CA ARG A 51 -4.87 -9.26 3.16
C ARG A 51 -4.44 -10.00 1.90
N SER A 52 -4.78 -11.29 1.75
CA SER A 52 -4.43 -12.04 0.53
C SER A 52 -5.01 -11.41 -0.73
N LYS A 53 -6.25 -10.90 -0.67
CA LYS A 53 -6.86 -10.19 -1.80
C LYS A 53 -6.10 -8.90 -2.13
N LEU A 54 -5.75 -8.11 -1.12
CA LEU A 54 -4.98 -6.87 -1.29
C LEU A 54 -3.57 -7.14 -1.82
N VAL A 55 -2.87 -8.13 -1.29
CA VAL A 55 -1.54 -8.55 -1.75
C VAL A 55 -1.58 -9.02 -3.21
N ALA A 56 -2.56 -9.84 -3.58
CA ALA A 56 -2.71 -10.29 -4.96
C ALA A 56 -2.97 -9.11 -5.92
N ASN A 57 -3.80 -8.16 -5.48
CA ASN A 57 -4.05 -6.92 -6.22
C ASN A 57 -2.76 -6.12 -6.43
N ASP A 58 -1.96 -5.94 -5.39
CA ASP A 58 -0.68 -5.22 -5.47
C ASP A 58 0.31 -5.90 -6.41
N LEU A 59 0.42 -7.24 -6.33
CA LEU A 59 1.32 -7.97 -7.22
C LEU A 59 0.88 -7.89 -8.68
N LEU A 60 -0.43 -7.85 -8.95
CA LEU A 60 -0.96 -7.61 -10.29
C LEU A 60 -0.60 -6.21 -10.78
N PHE A 61 -0.82 -5.17 -9.98
CA PHE A 61 -0.49 -3.81 -10.36
C PHE A 61 1.02 -3.54 -10.39
N ALA A 62 1.84 -4.32 -9.68
CA ALA A 62 3.29 -4.24 -9.78
C ALA A 62 3.81 -4.61 -11.18
N ILE A 63 3.09 -5.45 -11.92
CA ILE A 63 3.45 -5.88 -13.28
C ILE A 63 2.63 -5.15 -14.38
N LEU A 64 1.44 -4.65 -14.05
CA LEU A 64 0.57 -3.98 -15.01
C LEU A 64 1.15 -2.60 -15.40
N PRO A 65 1.26 -2.26 -16.70
CA PRO A 65 1.74 -0.95 -17.11
C PRO A 65 0.85 0.17 -16.56
N PRO A 66 1.42 1.18 -15.85
CA PRO A 66 0.61 2.20 -15.17
C PRO A 66 -0.23 3.05 -16.14
N ARG A 67 0.23 3.23 -17.38
CA ARG A 67 -0.50 3.95 -18.43
C ARG A 67 -1.79 3.26 -18.89
N TRP A 68 -2.04 2.01 -18.49
CA TRP A 68 -3.28 1.30 -18.80
C TRP A 68 -4.41 1.65 -17.83
N HIS A 69 -4.07 2.14 -16.64
CA HIS A 69 -5.05 2.40 -15.57
C HIS A 69 -4.85 3.73 -14.82
N HIS A 70 -3.87 4.54 -15.21
CA HIS A 70 -3.69 5.91 -14.73
C HIS A 70 -3.74 6.93 -15.86
N THR A 71 -4.27 8.11 -15.54
CA THR A 71 -4.24 9.32 -16.36
C THR A 71 -2.84 9.93 -16.44
N ARG A 72 -2.60 10.83 -17.39
CA ARG A 72 -1.30 11.49 -17.53
C ARG A 72 -1.00 12.41 -16.36
N GLU A 73 -2.03 13.03 -15.80
CA GLU A 73 -1.99 13.93 -14.67
C GLU A 73 -1.56 13.19 -13.40
N GLU A 74 -2.11 12.00 -13.16
CA GLU A 74 -1.69 11.13 -12.05
C GLU A 74 -0.22 10.72 -12.21
N LEU A 75 0.19 10.29 -13.40
CA LEU A 75 1.58 9.89 -13.67
C LEU A 75 2.58 11.04 -13.57
N ALA A 76 2.14 12.29 -13.80
CA ALA A 76 2.97 13.46 -13.54
C ALA A 76 3.33 13.57 -12.06
N GLY A 77 2.42 13.20 -11.15
CA GLY A 77 2.67 13.11 -9.71
C GLY A 77 3.76 12.08 -9.36
N PHE A 78 3.85 10.97 -10.10
CA PHE A 78 4.87 9.94 -9.86
C PHE A 78 6.29 10.49 -10.09
N ARG A 79 6.44 11.38 -11.07
CA ARG A 79 7.73 11.96 -11.45
C ARG A 79 8.28 12.93 -10.40
N ALA A 80 7.40 13.61 -9.65
CA ALA A 80 7.79 14.59 -8.63
C ALA A 80 8.50 13.98 -7.41
N VAL A 81 8.27 12.70 -7.10
CA VAL A 81 8.86 12.03 -5.93
C VAL A 81 10.09 11.20 -6.35
N PRO A 82 11.24 11.30 -5.64
CA PRO A 82 12.42 10.50 -5.92
C PRO A 82 12.15 9.00 -5.87
N PHE A 83 12.74 8.24 -6.80
CA PHE A 83 12.55 6.78 -6.94
C PHE A 83 12.66 6.03 -5.60
N GLY A 84 13.71 6.30 -4.81
CA GLY A 84 13.99 5.57 -3.56
C GLY A 84 12.94 5.73 -2.45
N ARG A 85 11.98 6.65 -2.60
CA ARG A 85 10.90 6.83 -1.62
C ARG A 85 9.66 5.98 -1.91
N TRP A 86 9.45 5.56 -3.16
CA TRP A 86 8.22 4.86 -3.57
C TRP A 86 8.00 3.55 -2.84
N PHE A 87 9.06 2.80 -2.56
CA PHE A 87 8.94 1.57 -1.78
C PHE A 87 8.44 1.86 -0.37
N GLN A 88 8.99 2.90 0.27
CA GLN A 88 8.59 3.29 1.61
C GLN A 88 7.18 3.85 1.63
N TYR A 89 6.75 4.55 0.58
CA TYR A 89 5.38 5.05 0.45
C TYR A 89 4.38 3.88 0.44
N GLY A 90 4.73 2.79 -0.26
CA GLY A 90 3.89 1.59 -0.26
C GLY A 90 3.98 0.78 1.04
N TYR A 91 5.20 0.52 1.52
CA TYR A 91 5.45 -0.36 2.66
C TYR A 91 5.09 0.26 4.02
N CYS A 92 5.26 1.57 4.13
CA CYS A 92 5.06 2.34 5.35
C CYS A 92 4.15 3.54 5.10
N ALA A 93 3.03 3.34 4.41
CA ALA A 93 2.05 4.41 4.14
C ALA A 93 1.70 5.21 5.41
N TRP A 94 1.60 4.52 6.55
CA TRP A 94 1.33 5.11 7.87
C TRP A 94 2.36 6.14 8.35
N ARG A 95 3.55 6.22 7.74
CA ARG A 95 4.56 7.26 8.02
C ARG A 95 4.31 8.56 7.26
N PHE A 96 3.35 8.56 6.34
CA PHE A 96 3.04 9.70 5.49
C PHE A 96 1.67 10.28 5.86
N THR A 97 1.55 11.58 5.69
CA THR A 97 0.28 12.31 5.72
C THR A 97 -0.46 12.11 4.39
N ASP A 98 -1.72 12.52 4.33
CA ASP A 98 -2.52 12.44 3.09
C ASP A 98 -1.95 13.33 1.97
N THR A 99 -1.14 14.32 2.33
CA THR A 99 -0.38 15.17 1.39
C THR A 99 0.95 14.56 0.95
N GLY A 100 1.31 13.37 1.45
CA GLY A 100 2.57 12.68 1.14
C GLY A 100 3.79 13.17 1.92
N SER A 101 3.62 14.11 2.85
CA SER A 101 4.69 14.56 3.77
C SER A 101 4.90 13.55 4.89
N LEU A 102 6.13 13.43 5.41
CA LEU A 102 6.41 12.58 6.58
C LEU A 102 5.64 13.07 7.81
N ARG A 103 5.05 12.16 8.58
CA ARG A 103 4.47 12.46 9.89
C ARG A 103 5.60 12.73 10.89
N GLU A 104 5.50 13.84 11.61
CA GLU A 104 6.45 14.21 12.66
C GLU A 104 6.19 13.42 13.95
N ASP A 105 4.91 13.17 14.26
CA ASP A 105 4.49 12.31 15.36
C ASP A 105 3.90 10.99 14.86
N LEU A 106 4.37 9.89 15.45
CA LEU A 106 3.92 8.53 15.17
C LEU A 106 3.13 7.93 16.35
N SER A 107 2.82 8.74 17.37
CA SER A 107 1.98 8.33 18.49
C SER A 107 0.58 7.94 18.00
N GLY A 108 0.05 6.82 18.50
CA GLY A 108 -1.26 6.31 18.11
C GLY A 108 -1.40 5.77 16.68
N VAL A 109 -0.34 5.82 15.85
CA VAL A 109 -0.40 5.35 14.46
C VAL A 109 -0.36 3.82 14.42
N ASP A 110 -1.36 3.22 13.80
CA ASP A 110 -1.36 1.79 13.51
C ASP A 110 -0.45 1.49 12.31
N ARG A 111 0.63 0.74 12.54
CA ARG A 111 1.56 0.35 11.48
C ARG A 111 0.96 -0.62 10.45
N ARG A 112 -0.22 -1.18 10.75
CA ARG A 112 -1.04 -2.00 9.84
C ARG A 112 -1.92 -1.14 8.94
N TRP A 113 -1.97 0.18 9.15
CA TRP A 113 -2.76 1.08 8.33
C TRP A 113 -2.34 0.97 6.86
N ASP A 114 -3.35 0.81 6.04
CA ASP A 114 -3.26 0.62 4.61
C ASP A 114 -4.35 1.54 4.02
N PRO A 115 -4.00 2.51 3.17
CA PRO A 115 -4.92 3.54 2.70
C PRO A 115 -6.12 2.96 1.92
N ARG A 116 -6.02 1.72 1.44
CA ARG A 116 -7.11 1.01 0.75
C ARG A 116 -8.15 0.42 1.70
N CYS A 117 -7.95 0.59 3.01
CA CYS A 117 -8.91 0.14 4.02
C CYS A 117 -10.10 1.10 4.17
N ASP A 118 -9.95 2.35 3.75
CA ASP A 118 -10.92 3.43 3.99
C ASP A 118 -12.06 3.46 2.96
N ASP A 119 -12.05 2.55 1.97
CA ASP A 119 -13.17 2.32 1.06
C ASP A 119 -14.30 1.56 1.81
N GLU A 120 -15.09 2.31 2.60
CA GLU A 120 -16.47 2.02 3.01
C GLU A 120 -17.40 3.15 2.54
#